data_AF-T1CBE3-F1
#
_entry.id   AF-T1CBE3-F1
#
_cell.length_a   1.000
_cell.length_b   1.000
_cell.length_c   1.000
_cell.angle_alpha   90.00
_cell.angle_beta   90.00
_cell.angle_gamma   90.00
#
_symmetry.space_group_name_H-M   'P 1'
#
loop_
_entity.id
_entity.type
_entity.pdbx_description
1 polymer ?
#
loop_
_entity_poly.entity_id
_entity_poly.type
_entity_poly.pdbx_seq_one_letter_code
_entity_poly.pdbx_strand_id
1 'polypeptide(L)'
;MDYREIDTDVLILGAGGGGLRAAIEALSQGARVVIVSKSLLGKAHTVMAEGGIAAAVGNVDSKDSWEVHFSDTIIEGVYIGDWR
;
A
#
# COMPACT_ATOMS: atom_id res chain seq x y z
N MET A 1 23.29 -12.37 -25.84
CA MET A 1 22.67 -11.15 -25.29
C MET A 1 23.34 -10.95 -23.95
N ASP A 2 24.06 -9.84 -23.79
CA ASP A 2 24.65 -9.49 -22.49
C ASP A 2 23.56 -8.87 -21.63
N TYR A 3 23.38 -9.41 -20.43
CA TYR A 3 22.44 -8.89 -19.45
C TYR A 3 23.19 -8.59 -18.15
N ARG A 4 22.62 -7.67 -17.36
CA ARG A 4 23.15 -7.30 -16.05
C ARG A 4 22.34 -7.99 -14.96
N GLU A 5 23.04 -8.64 -14.05
CA GLU A 5 22.46 -9.21 -12.83
C GLU A 5 22.56 -8.20 -11.67
N ILE A 6 21.53 -8.19 -10.82
CA ILE A 6 21.48 -7.37 -9.61
C ILE A 6 20.90 -8.25 -8.49
N ASP A 7 21.71 -8.56 -7.48
CA ASP A 7 21.27 -9.30 -6.30
C ASP A 7 20.60 -8.38 -5.29
N THR A 8 19.43 -8.78 -4.81
CA THR A 8 18.66 -8.10 -3.77
C THR A 8 17.89 -9.11 -2.94
N ASP A 9 17.56 -8.76 -1.70
CA ASP A 9 16.78 -9.66 -0.85
C ASP A 9 15.28 -9.49 -1.13
N VAL A 10 14.85 -8.25 -1.41
CA VAL A 10 13.49 -7.91 -1.84
C VAL A 10 13.50 -7.06 -3.12
N LEU A 11 12.73 -7.49 -4.13
CA LEU A 11 12.47 -6.75 -5.35
C LEU A 11 11.03 -6.22 -5.34
N ILE A 12 10.86 -4.90 -5.48
CA ILE A 12 9.56 -4.23 -5.53
C ILE A 12 9.31 -3.69 -6.93
N LEU A 13 8.21 -4.14 -7.54
CA LEU A 13 7.77 -3.68 -8.86
C LEU A 13 6.65 -2.66 -8.71
N GLY A 14 7.00 -1.38 -8.77
CA GLY A 14 6.08 -0.25 -8.70
C GLY A 14 6.40 0.71 -7.56
N ALA A 15 6.57 1.99 -7.88
CA ALA A 15 6.85 3.07 -6.92
C ALA A 15 5.59 3.89 -6.55
N GLY A 16 4.45 3.22 -6.39
CA GLY A 16 3.23 3.81 -5.82
C GLY A 16 3.21 3.73 -4.30
N GLY A 17 2.11 4.19 -3.67
CA GLY A 17 1.99 4.21 -2.20
C GLY A 17 2.25 2.85 -1.54
N GLY A 18 1.64 1.78 -2.07
CA GLY A 18 1.84 0.42 -1.55
C GLY A 18 3.29 -0.08 -1.69
N GLY A 19 3.88 0.08 -2.88
CA GLY A 19 5.26 -0.36 -3.14
C GLY A 19 6.30 0.41 -2.32
N LEU A 20 6.15 1.73 -2.19
CA LEU A 20 7.04 2.53 -1.36
C LEU A 20 6.88 2.22 0.13
N ARG A 21 5.64 2.00 0.62
CA ARG A 21 5.45 1.59 2.02
C ARG A 21 6.07 0.23 2.30
N ALA A 22 5.92 -0.73 1.39
CA ALA A 22 6.57 -2.04 1.48
C ALA A 22 8.11 -1.91 1.48
N ALA A 23 8.65 -1.02 0.64
CA ALA A 23 10.09 -0.77 0.59
C ALA A 23 10.63 -0.24 1.93
N ILE A 24 9.92 0.73 2.52
CA ILE A 24 10.29 1.29 3.83
C ILE A 24 10.31 0.19 4.90
N GLU A 25 9.30 -0.69 4.92
CA GLU A 25 9.24 -1.79 5.89
C GLU A 25 10.37 -2.80 5.69
N ALA A 26 10.58 -3.26 4.46
CA ALA A 26 11.64 -4.22 4.17
C ALA A 26 13.04 -3.66 4.52
N LEU A 27 13.28 -2.37 4.21
CA LEU A 27 14.50 -1.68 4.62
C LEU A 27 14.63 -1.59 6.15
N SER A 28 13.55 -1.31 6.89
CA SER A 28 13.60 -1.25 8.36
C SER A 28 13.86 -2.61 9.02
N GLN A 29 13.51 -3.70 8.33
CA GLN A 29 13.86 -5.06 8.75
C GLN A 29 15.28 -5.49 8.31
N GLY A 30 16.06 -4.58 7.71
CA GLY A 30 17.46 -4.81 7.32
C GLY A 30 17.66 -5.48 5.96
N ALA A 31 16.60 -5.65 5.16
CA ALA A 31 16.70 -6.23 3.82
C ALA A 31 17.36 -5.25 2.84
N ARG A 32 18.13 -5.77 1.89
CA ARG A 32 18.51 -5.02 0.68
C ARG A 32 17.30 -4.99 -0.26
N VAL A 33 16.86 -3.78 -0.58
CA VAL A 33 15.64 -3.55 -1.38
C VAL A 33 15.98 -2.84 -2.68
N VAL A 34 15.47 -3.37 -3.79
CA VAL A 34 15.50 -2.72 -5.10
C VAL A 34 14.06 -2.40 -5.51
N ILE A 35 13.82 -1.15 -5.91
CA ILE A 35 12.53 -0.70 -6.45
C ILE A 35 12.70 -0.46 -7.94
N VAL A 36 11.81 -1.05 -8.74
CA VAL A 36 11.71 -0.80 -10.18
C VAL A 36 10.39 -0.12 -10.47
N SER A 37 10.44 0.99 -11.22
CA SER A 37 9.24 1.70 -11.67
C SER A 37 9.33 1.93 -13.17
N LYS A 38 8.23 1.68 -13.88
CA LYS A 38 8.09 1.99 -15.31
C LYS A 38 8.16 3.50 -15.58
N SER A 39 7.69 4.30 -14.62
CA SER A 39 7.53 5.75 -14.74
C SER A 39 8.42 6.48 -13.75
N LEU A 40 8.59 7.79 -13.95
CA LEU A 40 9.29 8.67 -13.03
C LEU A 40 8.72 8.55 -11.61
N LEU A 41 9.61 8.55 -10.61
CA LEU A 41 9.21 8.61 -9.20
C LEU A 41 8.32 9.83 -8.94
N GLY A 42 7.27 9.65 -8.15
CA GLY A 42 6.26 10.69 -7.90
C GLY A 42 5.17 10.82 -8.98
N LYS A 43 5.24 10.04 -10.08
CA LYS A 43 4.16 9.96 -11.09
C LYS A 43 3.32 8.68 -11.01
N ALA A 44 3.41 7.93 -9.92
CA ALA A 44 2.49 6.82 -9.68
C ALA A 44 1.09 7.37 -9.43
N HIS A 45 0.05 6.64 -9.84
CA HIS A 45 -1.34 7.13 -9.78
C HIS A 45 -1.82 7.48 -8.36
N THR A 46 -1.15 6.99 -7.31
CA THR A 46 -1.35 7.44 -5.93
C THR A 46 -1.30 8.97 -5.77
N VAL A 47 -0.53 9.70 -6.59
CA VAL A 47 -0.47 11.17 -6.56
C VAL A 47 -1.78 11.85 -6.94
N MET A 48 -2.67 11.14 -7.64
CA MET A 48 -3.96 11.65 -8.10
C MET A 48 -5.11 11.38 -7.10
N ALA A 49 -4.82 10.79 -5.93
CA ALA A 49 -5.83 10.54 -4.91
C ALA A 49 -6.22 11.84 -4.18
N GLU A 50 -7.53 12.10 -4.02
CA GLU A 50 -8.05 13.36 -3.46
C GLU A 50 -8.81 13.17 -2.13
N GLY A 51 -9.71 12.19 -2.05
CA GLY A 51 -10.66 12.06 -0.93
C GLY A 51 -10.06 11.71 0.44
N GLY A 52 -8.80 11.25 0.48
CA GLY A 52 -8.10 10.85 1.69
C GLY A 52 -8.03 9.34 1.91
N ILE A 53 -7.80 8.94 3.17
CA ILE A 53 -7.74 7.54 3.61
C ILE A 53 -8.78 7.32 4.70
N ALA A 54 -9.64 6.32 4.53
CA ALA A 54 -10.62 5.96 5.53
C ALA A 54 -9.93 5.23 6.70
N ALA A 55 -10.15 5.70 7.92
CA ALA A 55 -9.61 5.08 9.14
C ALA A 55 -10.52 5.38 10.32
N ALA A 56 -10.78 4.35 11.15
CA ALA A 56 -11.58 4.47 12.36
C ALA A 56 -10.76 5.11 13.50
N VAL A 57 -10.60 6.44 13.45
CA VAL A 57 -9.74 7.21 14.38
C VAL A 57 -10.52 8.03 15.40
N GLY A 58 -11.86 8.06 15.33
CA GLY A 58 -12.70 8.66 16.38
C GLY A 58 -12.62 10.19 16.52
N ASN A 59 -11.94 10.89 15.61
CA ASN A 59 -11.69 12.33 15.72
C ASN A 59 -12.93 13.19 15.39
N VAL A 60 -13.81 12.71 14.51
CA VAL A 60 -15.00 13.44 14.06
C VAL A 60 -16.27 12.88 14.70
N ASP A 61 -16.40 11.54 14.73
CA ASP A 61 -17.48 10.85 15.42
C ASP A 61 -16.90 10.02 16.58
N SER A 62 -17.34 10.29 17.80
CA SER A 62 -16.89 9.57 18.99
C SER A 62 -17.41 8.13 19.08
N LYS A 63 -18.36 7.75 18.21
CA LYS A 63 -18.87 6.38 18.08
C LYS A 63 -18.16 5.57 17.00
N ASP A 64 -17.21 6.16 16.29
CA ASP A 64 -16.42 5.49 15.26
C ASP A 64 -15.57 4.37 15.87
N SER A 65 -15.55 3.22 15.22
CA SER A 65 -14.85 2.03 15.70
C SER A 65 -14.43 1.14 14.52
N TRP A 66 -13.41 0.31 14.72
CA TRP A 66 -12.93 -0.58 13.67
C TRP A 66 -13.97 -1.64 13.29
N GLU A 67 -14.86 -2.02 14.21
CA GLU A 67 -15.98 -2.94 13.96
C GLU A 67 -16.98 -2.34 12.97
N VAL A 68 -17.30 -1.05 13.11
CA VAL A 68 -18.16 -0.33 12.15
C VAL A 68 -17.50 -0.29 10.78
N HIS A 69 -16.24 0.15 10.72
CA HIS A 69 -15.47 0.20 9.47
C HIS A 69 -15.38 -1.18 8.77
N PHE A 70 -15.18 -2.25 9.54
CA PHE A 70 -15.16 -3.61 9.03
C PHE A 70 -16.53 -4.02 8.46
N SER A 71 -17.61 -3.78 9.21
CA SER A 71 -18.97 -4.07 8.77
C SER A 71 -19.28 -3.36 7.45
N ASP A 72 -18.97 -2.06 7.36
CA ASP A 72 -19.19 -1.25 6.15
C ASP A 72 -18.38 -1.81 4.97
N THR A 73 -17.12 -2.19 5.19
CA THR A 73 -16.26 -2.76 4.14
C THR A 73 -16.82 -4.07 3.58
N ILE A 74 -17.35 -4.95 4.45
CA ILE A 74 -17.93 -6.24 4.03
C ILE A 74 -19.25 -6.05 3.29
N ILE A 75 -20.13 -5.17 3.79
CA ILE A 75 -21.45 -4.89 3.21
C ILE A 75 -21.30 -4.21 1.84
N GLU A 76 -20.54 -3.12 1.77
CA GLU A 76 -20.31 -2.36 0.53
C GLU A 76 -19.45 -3.15 -0.47
N GLY A 77 -18.58 -4.03 0.04
CA GLY A 77 -17.86 -5.03 -0.74
C GLY A 77 -18.73 -6.20 -1.20
N VAL A 78 -20.06 -6.12 -1.04
CA VAL A 78 -21.06 -7.12 -1.46
C VAL A 78 -20.74 -8.56 -1.02
N TYR A 79 -20.06 -8.72 0.12
CA TYR A 79 -19.63 -10.00 0.69
C TYR A 79 -18.75 -10.88 -0.21
N ILE A 80 -18.10 -10.31 -1.24
CA ILE A 80 -17.12 -11.05 -2.08
C ILE A 80 -15.67 -10.84 -1.64
N GLY A 81 -15.44 -9.91 -0.71
CA GLY A 81 -14.13 -9.68 -0.12
C GLY A 81 -13.71 -10.84 0.78
N ASP A 82 -12.42 -11.15 0.76
CA ASP A 82 -11.82 -12.08 1.71
C ASP A 82 -11.63 -11.39 3.07
N TRP A 83 -12.11 -12.04 4.13
CA TRP A 83 -12.06 -11.52 5.49
C TRP A 83 -11.39 -12.49 6.48
N ARG A 84 -10.90 -13.65 6.00
CA ARG A 84 -10.31 -14.71 6.84
C ARG A 84 -9.06 -15.32 6.25
#